data_AF-A0A965EZ60-F1
#
_entry.id   AF-A0A965EZ60-F1
#
_cell.length_a   1.000
_cell.length_b   1.000
_cell.length_c   1.000
_cell.angle_alpha   90.00
_cell.angle_beta   90.00
_cell.angle_gamma   90.00
#
_symmetry.space_group_name_H-M   'P 1'
#
loop_
_entity.id
_entity.type
_entity.pdbx_description
1 polymer ?
#
loop_
_entity_poly.entity_id
_entity_poly.type
_entity_poly.pdbx_seq_one_letter_code
_entity_poly.pdbx_strand_id
1 'polypeptide(L)'
;MAAHRVIVSTPVTDVVKSYGDVVHIGSTAAEFALLVDRALVETEADRQARIVREQSVLERNTWDAIARTMDGELRALCPEPAGVL
;
A
#
# COMPACT_ATOMS: atom_id res chain seq x y z
N MET A 1 -0.47 -1.26 -9.43
CA MET A 1 -0.68 -0.07 -8.58
C MET A 1 -0.14 1.16 -9.34
N ALA A 2 -0.71 2.36 -9.25
CA ALA A 2 -0.22 3.57 -9.97
C ALA A 2 0.21 3.35 -11.45
N ALA A 3 -0.55 2.56 -12.21
CA ALA A 3 -0.19 2.13 -13.57
C ALA A 3 1.25 1.57 -13.73
N HIS A 4 1.76 0.90 -12.70
CA HIS A 4 3.11 0.32 -12.60
C HIS A 4 4.25 1.35 -12.71
N ARG A 5 3.97 2.63 -12.42
CA ARG A 5 4.99 3.67 -12.30
C ARG A 5 5.60 3.64 -10.90
N VAL A 6 6.87 4.03 -10.79
CA VAL A 6 7.55 4.17 -9.51
C VAL A 6 6.83 5.23 -8.68
N ILE A 7 6.64 4.97 -7.39
CA ILE A 7 5.98 5.89 -6.46
C ILE A 7 7.03 6.41 -5.48
N VAL A 8 7.13 7.74 -5.38
CA VAL A 8 7.94 8.43 -4.38
C VAL A 8 6.99 9.23 -3.49
N SER A 9 7.14 9.10 -2.18
CA SER A 9 6.32 9.79 -1.19
C SER A 9 7.18 10.38 -0.08
N THR A 10 6.61 11.33 0.65
CA THR A 10 7.09 11.73 1.98
C THR A 10 6.63 10.70 3.02
N PRO A 11 7.13 10.74 4.28
CA PRO A 11 6.83 9.73 5.29
C PRO A 11 5.45 9.95 5.94
N VAL A 12 4.40 9.94 5.12
CA VAL A 12 3.02 9.85 5.58
C VAL A 12 2.84 8.50 6.25
N THR A 13 2.42 8.49 7.51
CA THR A 13 2.38 7.29 8.36
C THR A 13 1.67 6.11 7.69
N ASP A 14 0.51 6.34 7.09
CA ASP A 14 -0.26 5.28 6.43
C ASP A 14 0.41 4.77 5.16
N VAL A 15 1.15 5.61 4.44
CA VAL A 15 1.92 5.20 3.26
C VAL A 15 3.07 4.30 3.67
N VAL A 16 3.83 4.70 4.69
CA VAL A 16 4.95 3.91 5.21
C VAL A 16 4.46 2.56 5.72
N LYS A 17 3.37 2.55 6.49
CA LYS A 17 2.81 1.33 7.10
C LYS A 17 2.21 0.37 6.07
N SER A 18 1.43 0.89 5.11
CA SER A 18 0.63 0.05 4.20
C SER A 18 1.34 -0.26 2.88
N TYR A 19 2.30 0.56 2.46
CA TYR A 19 2.90 0.51 1.12
C TYR A 19 4.43 0.64 1.12
N GLY A 20 5.10 0.65 2.28
CA GLY A 20 6.55 0.89 2.39
C GLY A 20 7.43 -0.08 1.58
N ASP A 21 6.95 -1.30 1.30
CA ASP A 21 7.68 -2.31 0.52
C ASP A 21 7.76 -1.99 -0.99
N VAL A 22 6.93 -1.06 -1.48
CA VAL A 22 6.77 -0.74 -2.91
C VAL A 22 6.79 0.76 -3.21
N VAL A 23 6.85 1.62 -2.18
CA VAL A 23 6.94 3.07 -2.30
C VAL A 23 8.28 3.55 -1.74
N HIS A 24 8.99 4.39 -2.50
CA HIS A 24 10.19 5.03 -1.99
C HIS A 24 9.83 6.20 -1.08
N ILE A 25 10.44 6.26 0.10
CA ILE A 25 10.15 7.28 1.11
C ILE A 25 11.36 8.19 1.30
N GLY A 26 11.19 9.49 1.02
CA GLY A 26 12.17 10.53 1.32
C GLY A 26 11.69 11.37 2.50
N SER A 27 12.48 11.47 3.56
CA SER A 27 12.15 12.23 4.77
C SER A 27 12.52 13.71 4.69
N THR A 28 13.36 14.06 3.71
CA THR A 28 13.74 15.44 3.40
C THR A 28 13.46 15.77 1.94
N ALA A 29 13.42 17.07 1.61
CA ALA A 29 13.26 17.51 0.23
C ALA A 29 14.39 17.00 -0.68
N ALA A 30 15.63 16.96 -0.18
CA ALA A 30 16.78 16.46 -0.93
C ALA A 30 16.70 14.95 -1.19
N GLU A 31 16.29 14.17 -0.20
CA GLU A 31 16.06 12.72 -0.36
C GLU A 31 14.92 12.45 -1.35
N PHE A 32 13.82 13.20 -1.25
CA PHE A 32 12.69 13.07 -2.16
C PHE A 32 13.12 13.32 -3.61
N ALA A 33 13.83 14.43 -3.87
CA ALA A 33 14.34 14.76 -5.20
C ALA A 33 15.27 13.67 -5.75
N LEU A 34 16.21 13.18 -4.94
CA LEU A 34 17.12 12.10 -5.32
C LEU A 34 16.37 10.81 -5.68
N LEU A 35 15.32 10.48 -4.94
CA LEU A 35 14.48 9.31 -5.22
C LEU A 35 13.68 9.48 -6.52
N VAL A 36 13.20 10.69 -6.81
CA VAL A 36 12.56 11.00 -8.09
C VAL A 36 13.54 10.83 -9.25
N ASP A 37 14.77 11.34 -9.13
CA ASP A 37 15.79 11.18 -10.17
C ASP A 37 16.09 9.70 -10.43
N ARG A 38 16.20 8.88 -9.37
CA ARG A 38 16.37 7.43 -9.48
C ARG A 38 15.17 6.75 -10.12
N ALA A 39 13.95 7.18 -9.77
CA ALA A 39 12.71 6.64 -10.30
C ALA A 39 12.59 6.85 -11.83
N LEU A 40 13.13 7.96 -12.35
CA LEU A 40 13.09 8.29 -13.78
C LEU A 40 14.00 7.39 -14.64
N VAL A 41 15.00 6.76 -14.04
CA VAL A 41 15.98 5.90 -14.73
C VAL A 41 15.83 4.42 -14.38
N GLU A 42 14.64 4.01 -13.88
CA GLU A 42 14.33 2.62 -13.56
C GLU A 42 14.56 1.70 -14.79
N THR A 43 15.25 0.57 -14.57
CA THR A 43 15.46 -0.43 -15.62
C THR A 43 14.23 -1.32 -15.77
N GLU A 44 14.06 -1.96 -16.93
CA GLU A 44 12.94 -2.90 -17.12
C GLU A 44 13.03 -4.10 -16.15
N ALA A 45 14.25 -4.54 -15.81
CA ALA A 45 14.44 -5.63 -14.85
C ALA A 45 13.95 -5.24 -13.45
N ASP A 46 14.31 -4.04 -12.98
CA ASP A 46 13.85 -3.51 -11.69
C ASP A 46 12.33 -3.31 -11.68
N ARG A 47 11.79 -2.81 -12.80
CA ARG A 47 10.35 -2.63 -13.00
C ARG A 47 9.60 -3.95 -12.86
N GLN A 48 10.06 -5.03 -13.51
CA GLN A 48 9.43 -6.34 -13.39
C GLN A 48 9.51 -6.88 -11.96
N ALA A 49 10.67 -6.76 -11.30
CA ALA A 49 10.83 -7.15 -9.91
C ALA A 49 9.91 -6.37 -8.96
N ARG A 50 9.63 -5.10 -9.26
CA ARG A 50 8.68 -4.26 -8.50
C ARG A 50 7.23 -4.68 -8.75
N ILE A 51 6.84 -4.97 -9.98
CA ILE A 51 5.48 -5.41 -10.32
C ILE A 51 5.09 -6.68 -9.55
N VAL A 52 6.02 -7.63 -9.39
CA VAL A 52 5.76 -8.83 -8.56
C VAL A 52 5.46 -8.46 -7.11
N ARG A 53 6.20 -7.50 -6.53
CA ARG A 53 5.93 -7.02 -5.16
C ARG A 53 4.62 -6.25 -5.06
N GLU A 54 4.27 -5.46 -6.08
CA GLU A 54 2.98 -4.75 -6.15
C GLU A 54 1.78 -5.71 -6.06
N GLN A 55 1.86 -6.90 -6.65
CA GLN A 55 0.77 -7.88 -6.62
C GLN A 55 0.41 -8.28 -5.18
N SER A 56 1.40 -8.59 -4.34
CA SER A 56 1.15 -8.96 -2.94
C SER A 56 0.52 -7.82 -2.14
N VAL A 57 0.92 -6.58 -2.43
CA VAL A 57 0.32 -5.38 -1.80
C VAL A 57 -1.13 -5.20 -2.23
N LEU A 58 -1.42 -5.36 -3.52
CA LEU A 58 -2.77 -5.21 -4.07
C LEU A 58 -3.74 -6.27 -3.51
N GLU A 59 -3.30 -7.52 -3.39
CA GLU A 59 -4.11 -8.61 -2.83
C GLU A 59 -4.60 -8.30 -1.41
N ARG A 60 -3.71 -7.78 -0.56
CA ARG A 60 -4.02 -7.41 0.83
C ARG A 60 -4.89 -6.16 0.95
N ASN A 61 -4.78 -5.25 0.00
CA ASN A 61 -5.42 -3.93 0.03
C ASN A 61 -6.58 -3.81 -0.97
N THR A 62 -7.19 -4.91 -1.41
CA THR A 62 -8.43 -4.85 -2.19
C THR A 62 -9.56 -4.28 -1.36
N TRP A 63 -10.49 -3.56 -1.99
CA TRP A 63 -11.70 -3.05 -1.34
C TRP A 63 -12.47 -4.16 -0.63
N ASP A 64 -12.61 -5.34 -1.26
CA ASP A 64 -13.30 -6.47 -0.66
C ASP A 64 -12.57 -7.06 0.55
N ALA A 65 -11.23 -7.14 0.52
CA ALA A 65 -10.46 -7.62 1.67
C ALA A 65 -10.59 -6.67 2.86
N ILE A 66 -10.54 -5.36 2.60
CA ILE A 66 -10.72 -4.33 3.63
C ILE A 66 -12.15 -4.41 4.20
N ALA A 67 -13.18 -4.48 3.34
CA ALA A 67 -14.57 -4.57 3.78
C ALA A 67 -14.83 -5.82 4.62
N ARG A 68 -14.29 -6.99 4.23
CA ARG A 68 -14.40 -8.23 5.01
C ARG A 68 -13.72 -8.14 6.37
N THR A 69 -12.53 -7.53 6.42
CA THR A 69 -11.80 -7.33 7.68
C THR A 69 -12.63 -6.47 8.64
N MET A 70 -13.16 -5.34 8.14
CA MET A 70 -13.99 -4.45 8.94
C MET A 70 -15.29 -5.11 9.42
N ASP A 71 -15.99 -5.86 8.56
CA ASP A 71 -17.21 -6.60 8.96
C ASP A 71 -16.89 -7.61 10.08
N GLY A 72 -15.78 -8.32 9.99
CA GLY A 72 -15.32 -9.24 11.04
C GLY A 72 -15.04 -8.54 12.38
N GLU A 73 -14.32 -7.42 12.35
CA GLU A 73 -14.05 -6.61 13.56
C GLU A 73 -15.32 -6.05 14.19
N LEU A 74 -16.24 -5.54 13.36
CA LEU A 74 -17.52 -5.00 13.84
C LEU A 74 -18.39 -6.09 14.49
N ARG A 75 -18.49 -7.27 13.89
CA ARG A 75 -19.25 -8.40 14.46
C ARG A 75 -18.66 -8.90 15.77
N ALA A 76 -17.34 -8.82 15.94
CA ALA A 76 -16.68 -9.22 17.18
C ALA A 76 -16.98 -8.24 18.34
N LEU A 77 -17.11 -6.94 18.03
CA LEU A 77 -17.37 -5.88 19.02
C LEU A 77 -18.86 -5.67 19.29
N CYS A 78 -19.68 -5.85 18.26
CA CYS A 78 -21.13 -5.74 18.29
C CYS A 78 -21.73 -7.03 17.74
N PRO A 79 -21.75 -8.12 18.55
CA PRO A 79 -22.48 -9.31 18.15
C PRO A 79 -23.93 -8.93 17.90
N GLU A 80 -24.50 -9.42 16.79
CA GLU A 80 -25.92 -9.30 16.50
C GLU A 80 -26.71 -9.67 17.77
N PRO A 81 -27.70 -8.85 18.19
CA PRO A 81 -28.51 -9.21 19.33
C PRO A 81 -29.09 -10.60 19.07
N ALA A 82 -28.88 -11.54 20.01
CA ALA A 82 -29.52 -12.84 19.98
C ALA A 82 -31.02 -12.58 19.74
N GLY A 83 -31.53 -13.07 18.61
CA GLY A 83 -32.84 -12.70 18.09
C GLY A 83 -33.88 -12.63 19.20
N VAL A 84 -34.58 -11.49 19.29
CA VAL A 84 -35.82 -11.45 20.06
C VAL A 84 -36.84 -12.26 19.27
N LEU A 85 -37.01 -13.49 19.75
CA LEU A 85 -38.02 -14.52 19.45
C LEU A 85 -37.83 -15.35 18.16
#